data_AF-A0A7T8H078-F1
#
_entry.id   AF-A0A7T8H078-F1
#
_cell.length_a   1.000
_cell.length_b   1.000
_cell.length_c   1.000
_cell.angle_alpha   90.00
_cell.angle_beta   90.00
_cell.angle_gamma   90.00
#
_symmetry.space_group_name_H-M   'P 1'
#
loop_
_entity.id
_entity.type
_entity.pdbx_description
1 polymer ?
#
loop_
_entity_poly.entity_id
_entity_poly.type
_entity_poly.pdbx_seq_one_letter_code
_entity_poly.pdbx_strand_id
1 'polypeptide(L)'
;MFLEASGPPKIVPVLPLTTPSLVPWVQREYPTTPLVFQQDGDPSHTSKLVQSFCNDMFADFWPKYLWPPFSPDLNPKSILERRVFSKA
;
A
#
# COMPACT_ATOMS: atom_id res chain seq x y z
N MET A 1 -3.45 1.67 1.80
CA MET A 1 -2.02 1.68 1.48
C MET A 1 -1.34 0.62 2.30
N PHE A 2 -0.73 -0.33 1.62
CA PHE A 2 -0.23 -1.56 2.23
C PHE A 2 1.05 -2.00 1.51
N LEU A 3 1.92 -2.70 2.22
CA LEU A 3 2.96 -3.49 1.58
C LEU A 3 2.50 -4.94 1.57
N GLU A 4 2.63 -5.60 0.43
CA GLU A 4 2.37 -7.02 0.29
C GLU A 4 3.69 -7.77 0.13
N ALA A 5 3.89 -8.82 0.92
CA ALA A 5 5.00 -9.74 0.71
C ALA A 5 4.68 -10.67 -0.45
N SER A 6 5.69 -11.11 -1.20
CA SER A 6 5.59 -12.14 -2.26
C SER A 6 5.28 -13.57 -1.75
N GLY A 7 4.55 -13.69 -0.64
CA GLY A 7 4.02 -14.91 -0.02
C GLY A 7 2.60 -14.65 0.52
N PRO A 8 2.03 -15.46 1.43
CA PRO A 8 0.71 -15.17 1.98
C PRO A 8 0.68 -13.73 2.54
N PRO A 9 -0.34 -12.92 2.17
CA PRO A 9 -0.26 -11.47 2.30
C PRO A 9 -0.15 -11.07 3.78
N LYS A 10 1.03 -10.60 4.17
CA LYS A 10 1.22 -9.88 5.42
C LYS A 10 0.95 -8.41 5.16
N ILE A 11 -0.29 -8.02 5.41
CA ILE A 11 -0.76 -6.65 5.23
C ILE A 11 -0.21 -5.81 6.38
N VAL A 12 0.68 -4.86 6.07
CA VAL A 12 1.11 -3.84 7.04
C VAL A 12 0.42 -2.51 6.76
N PRO A 13 -0.34 -1.95 7.73
CA PRO A 13 -0.92 -0.63 7.57
C PRO A 13 0.20 0.43 7.59
N VAL A 14 0.36 1.14 6.48
CA VAL A 14 1.37 2.17 6.35
C VAL A 14 0.76 3.55 6.62
N LEU A 15 1.36 4.28 7.57
CA LEU A 15 1.11 5.70 7.89
C LEU A 15 1.37 6.60 6.66
N PRO A 16 0.82 7.83 6.57
CA PRO A 16 0.84 8.65 5.36
C PRO A 16 2.22 8.74 4.69
N LEU A 17 2.20 8.57 3.36
CA LEU A 17 3.33 8.45 2.42
C LEU A 17 4.38 9.55 2.41
N THR A 18 4.20 10.58 3.22
CA THR A 18 5.10 11.73 3.29
C THR A 18 6.09 11.61 4.45
N THR A 19 6.07 10.51 5.21
CA THR A 19 6.98 10.35 6.34
C THR A 19 8.31 9.75 5.87
N PRO A 20 9.45 10.48 6.04
CA PRO A 20 10.79 9.96 5.72
C PRO A 20 11.13 8.67 6.48
N SER A 21 10.35 8.35 7.51
CA SER A 21 10.52 7.20 8.39
C SER A 21 9.95 5.89 7.83
N LEU A 22 9.13 5.94 6.78
CA LEU A 22 8.48 4.74 6.26
C LEU A 22 9.49 3.74 5.68
N VAL A 23 10.30 4.16 4.71
CA VAL A 23 11.25 3.26 4.04
C VAL A 23 12.28 2.67 5.03
N PRO A 24 12.89 3.46 5.93
CA PRO A 24 13.76 2.91 6.97
C PRO A 24 13.04 1.91 7.89
N TRP A 25 11.78 2.16 8.26
CA TRP A 25 10.99 1.23 9.08
C TRP A 25 10.75 -0.08 8.35
N VAL A 26 10.33 -0.03 7.07
CA VAL A 26 10.08 -1.21 6.25
C VAL A 26 11.33 -2.06 6.11
N GLN A 27 12.47 -1.43 5.80
CA GLN A 27 13.75 -2.12 5.68
C GLN A 27 14.20 -2.77 7.00
N ARG A 28 13.87 -2.16 8.14
CA ARG A 28 14.16 -2.72 9.47
C ARG A 28 13.28 -3.91 9.82
N GLU A 29 11.97 -3.80 9.62
CA GLU A 29 11.02 -4.86 10.01
C GLU A 29 11.01 -6.04 9.02
N TYR A 30 11.33 -5.79 7.75
CA TYR A 30 11.28 -6.77 6.66
C TYR A 30 12.58 -6.81 5.86
N PRO A 31 13.74 -7.10 6.48
CA PRO A 31 15.05 -6.95 5.84
C PRO A 31 15.29 -7.93 4.68
N THR A 32 14.57 -9.05 4.64
CA THR A 32 14.75 -10.13 3.65
C THR A 32 13.49 -10.48 2.87
N THR A 33 12.38 -9.78 3.13
CA THR A 33 11.10 -10.09 2.49
C THR A 33 10.95 -9.23 1.24
N PRO A 34 10.70 -9.83 0.05
CA PRO A 34 10.35 -9.04 -1.12
C PRO A 34 8.97 -8.43 -0.87
N LEU A 35 8.91 -7.11 -0.83
CA LEU A 35 7.72 -6.33 -0.56
C LEU A 35 7.33 -5.51 -1.78
N VAL A 36 6.04 -5.49 -2.06
CA VAL A 36 5.43 -4.66 -3.10
C VAL A 36 4.57 -3.60 -2.44
N PHE A 37 4.81 -2.34 -2.78
CA PHE A 37 4.02 -1.23 -2.28
C PHE A 37 2.72 -1.06 -3.09
N GLN A 38 1.58 -0.98 -2.40
CA GLN A 38 0.25 -0.97 -2.99
C GLN A 38 -0.61 0.20 -2.47
N GLN A 39 -1.25 0.92 -3.39
CA GLN A 39 -2.20 2.00 -3.13
C GLN A 39 -3.50 1.79 -3.91
N ASP A 40 -4.57 2.45 -3.47
CA ASP A 40 -5.80 2.54 -4.24
C ASP A 40 -5.71 3.63 -5.32
N GLY A 41 -6.72 3.71 -6.17
CA GLY A 41 -6.79 4.63 -7.30
C GLY A 41 -7.19 6.07 -6.96
N ASP A 42 -6.99 6.54 -5.72
CA ASP A 42 -7.30 7.93 -5.35
C ASP A 42 -6.52 8.95 -6.21
N PRO A 43 -7.11 10.08 -6.66
CA PRO A 43 -6.43 11.07 -7.49
C PRO A 43 -5.08 11.55 -6.93
N SER A 44 -4.95 11.66 -5.60
CA SER A 44 -3.69 12.05 -4.96
C SER A 44 -2.58 11.00 -5.18
N HIS A 45 -2.94 9.72 -5.15
CA HIS A 45 -2.03 8.59 -5.33
C HIS A 45 -1.63 8.35 -6.79
N THR A 46 -2.51 8.71 -7.74
CA THR A 46 -2.29 8.50 -9.18
C THR A 46 -1.54 9.65 -9.87
N SER A 47 -1.19 10.70 -9.12
CA SER A 47 -0.41 11.85 -9.62
C SER A 47 0.99 11.42 -10.08
N LYS A 48 1.53 12.09 -11.11
CA LYS A 48 2.86 11.77 -11.66
C LYS A 48 3.97 11.86 -10.60
N LEU A 49 3.88 12.87 -9.73
CA LEU A 49 4.85 13.10 -8.66
C LEU A 49 4.86 11.92 -7.68
N VAL A 50 3.69 11.50 -7.21
CA VAL A 50 3.59 10.39 -6.24
C VAL A 50 3.99 9.06 -6.87
N GLN A 51 3.60 8.80 -8.12
CA GLN A 51 4.01 7.59 -8.84
C GLN A 51 5.53 7.53 -9.05
N SER A 52 6.17 8.65 -9.42
CA SER A 52 7.63 8.73 -9.54
C SER A 52 8.30 8.48 -8.19
N PHE A 53 7.83 9.17 -7.14
CA PHE A 53 8.36 9.00 -5.79
C PHE A 53 8.28 7.54 -5.32
N CYS A 54 7.15 6.86 -5.53
CA CYS A 54 7.01 5.47 -5.13
C CYS A 54 7.94 4.54 -5.92
N ASN A 55 8.08 4.78 -7.23
CA ASN A 55 9.00 4.02 -8.08
C ASN A 55 10.48 4.21 -7.68
N ASP A 56 10.85 5.39 -7.19
CA ASP A 56 12.23 5.68 -6.76
C ASP A 56 12.52 5.15 -5.35
N MET A 57 11.52 5.13 -4.47
CA MET A 57 11.69 4.80 -3.05
C MET A 57 11.50 3.32 -2.71
N PHE A 58 10.67 2.60 -3.46
CA PHE A 58 10.36 1.20 -3.20
C PHE A 58 10.98 0.29 -4.26
N ALA A 59 11.47 -0.87 -3.83
CA ALA A 59 12.05 -1.86 -4.73
C ALA A 59 11.00 -2.44 -5.70
N ASP A 60 9.74 -2.56 -5.27
CA ASP A 60 8.62 -2.99 -6.09
C ASP A 60 7.37 -2.20 -5.71
N PHE A 61 6.59 -1.79 -6.72
CA PHE A 61 5.46 -0.86 -6.58
C PHE A 61 4.37 -1.18 -7.61
N TRP A 62 3.12 -1.24 -7.16
CA TRP A 62 1.98 -1.37 -8.05
C TRP A 62 1.64 -0.04 -8.70
N PRO A 63 1.84 0.08 -10.04
CA PRO A 63 1.51 1.30 -10.74
C PRO A 63 0.00 1.51 -10.76
N LYS A 64 -0.42 2.77 -10.91
CA LYS A 64 -1.83 3.18 -10.84
C LYS A 64 -2.82 2.38 -11.71
N TYR A 65 -2.37 1.75 -12.79
CA TYR A 65 -3.23 1.00 -13.71
C TYR A 65 -3.49 -0.44 -13.27
N LEU A 66 -2.74 -0.94 -12.28
CA LEU A 66 -2.90 -2.30 -11.79
C LEU A 66 -4.06 -2.41 -10.80
N TRP A 67 -4.40 -1.32 -10.10
CA TRP A 67 -5.54 -1.27 -9.18
C TRP A 67 -6.86 -1.01 -9.92
N PRO A 68 -7.83 -1.93 -9.90
CA PRO A 68 -9.11 -1.71 -10.56
C PRO A 68 -9.91 -0.58 -9.86
N PRO A 69 -10.58 0.29 -10.64
CA PRO A 69 -11.42 1.35 -10.08
C PRO A 69 -12.58 0.74 -9.29
N PHE A 70 -13.06 1.45 -8.26
CA PHE A 70 -14.20 1.03 -7.43
C PHE A 70 -14.09 -0.38 -6.84
N SER A 71 -12.87 -0.80 -6.47
CA SER A 71 -12.62 -2.12 -5.87
C SER A 71 -12.24 -2.03 -4.38
N PRO A 72 -13.14 -1.53 -3.51
CA PRO A 72 -12.89 -1.44 -2.08
C PRO A 72 -12.83 -2.83 -1.42
N ASP A 73 -13.50 -3.83 -2.00
CA ASP A 73 -13.43 -5.23 -1.57
C ASP A 73 -12.02 -5.83 -1.67
N LEU A 74 -11.16 -5.31 -2.56
CA LEU A 74 -9.77 -5.71 -2.66
C LEU A 74 -8.87 -4.99 -1.66
N ASN A 75 -9.32 -3.87 -1.09
CA ASN A 75 -8.52 -3.08 -0.17
C ASN A 75 -8.62 -3.66 1.25
N PRO A 76 -7.52 -4.17 1.85
CA PRO A 76 -7.55 -4.69 3.20
C PRO A 76 -8.12 -3.71 4.23
N LYS A 77 -7.85 -2.40 4.07
CA LYS A 77 -8.42 -1.35 4.94
C LYS A 77 -9.93 -1.36 4.91
N SER A 78 -10.51 -1.39 3.71
CA SER A 78 -11.95 -1.27 3.52
C SER A 78 -12.66 -2.54 3.99
N ILE A 79 -12.04 -3.72 3.83
CA ILE A 79 -12.56 -4.96 4.42
C ILE A 79 -12.62 -4.85 5.95
N LEU A 80 -11.56 -4.34 6.58
CA LEU A 80 -11.51 -4.17 8.04
C LEU A 80 -12.54 -3.16 8.53
N GLU A 81 -12.68 -2.03 7.85
CA GLU A 81 -13.69 -1.01 8.20
C GLU A 81 -15.12 -1.56 8.04
N ARG A 82 -15.41 -2.29 6.95
CA ARG A 82 -16.72 -2.95 6.76
C ARG A 82 -17.05 -3.95 7.86
N ARG A 83 -16.09 -4.72 8.36
CA ARG A 83 -16.32 -5.66 9.47
C ARG A 83 -16.59 -4.97 10.81
N VAL A 84 -16.01 -3.79 11.02
CA VAL A 84 -16.26 -2.98 12.22
C VAL A 84 -17.67 -2.38 12.16
N PHE A 85 -18.14 -1.96 10.99
CA PHE A 85 -19.47 -1.39 10.82
C PHE A 85 -20.59 -2.42 10.57
N SER A 86 -20.28 -3.65 10.15
CA SER A 86 -21.27 -4.73 9.97
C SER A 86 -21.66 -5.44 11.28
N LYS A 87 -21.17 -4.94 12.43
CA LYS A 87 -21.46 -5.46 13.77
C LYS A 87 -22.25 -4.47 14.65
N ALA A 88 -22.95 -3.51 14.04
CA ALA A 88 -23.93 -2.65 14.69
C ALA A 88 -25.31 -2.82 14.04
#